data_AF-A0A931P2N7-F1
#
_entry.id   AF-A0A931P2N7-F1
#
_cell.length_a   1.000
_cell.length_b   1.000
_cell.length_c   1.000
_cell.angle_alpha   90.00
_cell.angle_beta   90.00
_cell.angle_gamma   90.00
#
_symmetry.space_group_name_H-M   'P 1'
#
loop_
_entity.id
_entity.type
_entity.pdbx_description
1 polymer ?
#
loop_
_entity_poly.entity_id
_entity_poly.type
_entity_poly.pdbx_seq_one_letter_code
_entity_poly.pdbx_strand_id
1 'polypeptide(L)'
;MSITSKSPRAILVTAFEIAADALPAYSHVNSPKKFTQHQIFACLVLKSSMKLDYRGVHGLLRDSADLRSAIGLFKTPHWTTLQKACDRLL
;
A
#
# COMPACT_ATOMS: atom_id res chain seq x y z
N MET A 1 -19.13 13.39 5.59
CA MET A 1 -18.30 12.97 6.74
C MET A 1 -17.34 11.90 6.25
N SER A 2 -16.05 12.17 6.20
CA SER A 2 -15.06 11.14 5.87
C SER A 2 -14.99 10.17 7.05
N ILE A 3 -15.69 9.05 6.96
CA ILE A 3 -15.63 7.93 7.92
C ILE A 3 -14.29 7.21 7.75
N THR A 4 -13.19 7.88 8.07
CA THR A 4 -11.88 7.23 8.10
C THR A 4 -11.85 6.29 9.29
N SER A 5 -11.80 4.98 9.03
CA SER A 5 -11.67 3.96 10.06
C SER A 5 -10.40 4.20 10.89
N LYS A 6 -10.45 3.97 12.20
CA LYS A 6 -9.26 4.00 13.06
C LYS A 6 -8.40 2.72 12.94
N SER A 7 -8.92 1.68 12.27
CA SER A 7 -8.22 0.41 12.12
C SER A 7 -7.26 0.44 10.92
N PRO A 8 -5.94 0.23 11.14
CA PRO A 8 -4.95 0.16 10.06
C PRO A 8 -5.30 -0.89 8.99
N ARG A 9 -5.81 -2.05 9.44
CA ARG A 9 -6.22 -3.14 8.54
C ARG A 9 -7.40 -2.74 7.65
N ALA A 10 -8.42 -2.10 8.24
CA ALA A 10 -9.58 -1.67 7.47
C ALA A 10 -9.20 -0.62 6.42
N ILE A 11 -8.40 0.39 6.80
CA ILE A 11 -7.88 1.39 5.86
C ILE A 11 -7.12 0.71 4.71
N LEU A 12 -6.23 -0.22 5.04
CA LEU A 12 -5.38 -0.90 4.07
C LEU A 12 -6.20 -1.75 3.08
N VAL A 13 -7.16 -2.54 3.56
CA VAL A 13 -8.01 -3.38 2.70
C VAL A 13 -8.90 -2.53 1.81
N THR A 14 -9.58 -1.53 2.36
CA THR A 14 -10.44 -0.64 1.57
C THR A 14 -9.65 0.12 0.51
N ALA A 15 -8.45 0.61 0.84
CA ALA A 15 -7.58 1.26 -0.15
C ALA A 15 -7.12 0.30 -1.26
N PHE A 16 -6.88 -0.97 -0.91
CA PHE A 16 -6.52 -2.01 -1.89
C PHE A 16 -7.68 -2.31 -2.85
N GLU A 17 -8.90 -2.45 -2.34
CA GLU A 17 -10.11 -2.68 -3.14
C GLU A 17 -10.37 -1.51 -4.09
N ILE A 18 -10.33 -0.27 -3.57
CA ILE A 18 -10.51 0.94 -4.40
C ILE A 18 -9.46 1.01 -5.51
N ALA A 19 -8.20 0.67 -5.20
CA ALA A 19 -7.15 0.66 -6.21
C ALA A 19 -7.33 -0.46 -7.23
N ALA A 20 -7.82 -1.63 -6.82
CA ALA A 20 -8.11 -2.75 -7.72
C ALA A 20 -9.13 -2.37 -8.79
N ASP A 21 -10.13 -1.57 -8.42
CA ASP A 21 -11.15 -1.08 -9.34
C ASP A 21 -10.65 0.08 -10.23
N ALA A 22 -9.77 0.95 -9.70
CA ALA A 22 -9.37 2.18 -10.38
C ALA A 22 -8.08 2.08 -11.21
N LEU A 23 -7.18 1.15 -10.88
CA LEU A 23 -5.83 1.08 -11.45
C LEU A 23 -5.55 -0.26 -12.14
N PRO A 24 -4.70 -0.29 -13.19
CA PRO A 24 -4.19 -1.55 -13.68
C PRO A 24 -3.22 -2.16 -12.66
N ALA A 25 -3.21 -3.50 -12.55
CA ALA A 25 -2.38 -4.21 -11.58
C ALA A 25 -0.88 -3.86 -11.67
N TYR A 26 -0.39 -3.54 -12.86
CA TYR A 26 1.00 -3.16 -13.11
C TYR A 26 1.08 -1.86 -13.91
N SER A 27 2.08 -1.04 -13.63
CA SER A 27 2.28 0.24 -14.33
C SER A 27 2.81 0.07 -15.75
N HIS A 28 3.42 -1.08 -16.05
CA HIS A 28 4.01 -1.39 -17.35
C HIS A 28 4.12 -2.91 -17.53
N VAL A 29 4.10 -3.36 -18.79
CA VAL A 29 4.20 -4.77 -19.18
C VAL A 29 5.50 -5.42 -18.68
N ASN A 30 6.60 -4.68 -18.75
CA ASN A 30 7.95 -5.09 -18.32
C ASN A 30 8.25 -4.78 -16.84
N SER A 31 7.25 -4.45 -16.03
CA SER A 31 7.48 -4.24 -14.61
C SER A 31 7.99 -5.53 -13.94
N PRO A 32 8.74 -5.46 -12.83
CA PRO A 32 9.24 -6.65 -12.13
C PRO A 32 8.16 -7.59 -11.56
N LYS A 33 6.87 -7.18 -11.58
CA LYS A 33 5.71 -7.93 -11.05
C LYS A 33 5.88 -8.47 -9.63
N LYS A 34 6.71 -7.81 -8.81
CA LYS A 34 6.93 -8.15 -7.39
C LYS A 34 5.78 -7.68 -6.50
N PHE A 35 5.19 -6.55 -6.85
CA PHE A 35 4.08 -5.90 -6.16
C PHE A 35 3.13 -5.36 -7.21
N THR A 36 1.84 -5.38 -6.91
CA THR A 36 0.85 -4.69 -7.75
C THR A 36 0.78 -3.21 -7.39
N GLN A 37 0.28 -2.38 -8.31
CA GLN A 37 0.00 -0.98 -8.01
C GLN A 37 -1.02 -0.84 -6.89
N HIS A 38 -1.98 -1.76 -6.81
CA HIS A 38 -3.01 -1.81 -5.77
C HIS A 38 -2.39 -1.96 -4.38
N GLN A 39 -1.45 -2.91 -4.23
CA GLN A 39 -0.75 -3.13 -2.98
C GLN A 39 0.09 -1.92 -2.57
N ILE A 40 0.80 -1.31 -3.52
CA ILE A 40 1.64 -0.14 -3.25
C ILE A 40 0.76 1.06 -2.88
N PHE A 41 -0.35 1.28 -3.60
CA PHE A 41 -1.31 2.34 -3.30
C PHE A 41 -1.89 2.18 -1.89
N ALA A 42 -2.32 0.97 -1.51
CA ALA A 42 -2.82 0.70 -0.17
C ALA A 42 -1.79 1.06 0.92
N CYS A 43 -0.51 0.72 0.71
CA CYS A 43 0.56 1.11 1.63
C CYS A 43 0.73 2.64 1.71
N LEU A 44 0.61 3.35 0.60
CA LEU A 44 0.71 4.82 0.55
C LEU A 44 -0.46 5.52 1.23
N VAL A 45 -1.67 4.98 1.10
CA VAL A 45 -2.86 5.46 1.82
C VAL A 45 -2.70 5.22 3.32
N LEU A 46 -2.23 4.03 3.73
CA LEU A 46 -1.96 3.73 5.13
C LEU A 46 -0.92 4.70 5.72
N LYS A 47 0.17 4.98 4.97
CA LYS A 47 1.16 5.99 5.33
C LYS A 47 0.51 7.35 5.61
N SER A 48 -0.29 7.86 4.67
CA SER A 48 -0.94 9.17 4.79
C SER A 48 -1.98 9.21 5.91
N SER A 49 -2.78 8.15 6.07
CA SER A 49 -3.80 8.05 7.11
C SER A 49 -3.22 8.00 8.52
N MET A 50 -2.07 7.36 8.70
CA MET A 50 -1.38 7.25 9.99
C MET A 50 -0.31 8.33 10.19
N LYS A 51 -0.14 9.25 9.24
CA LYS A 51 0.90 10.29 9.23
C LYS A 51 2.32 9.74 9.44
N LEU A 52 2.60 8.57 8.84
CA LEU A 52 3.92 7.95 8.87
C LEU A 52 4.78 8.48 7.71
N ASP A 53 6.10 8.30 7.81
CA ASP A 53 7.01 8.43 6.68
C ASP A 53 7.16 7.07 5.95
N TYR A 54 7.92 7.05 4.85
CA TYR A 54 8.10 5.82 4.05
C TYR A 54 8.79 4.70 4.83
N ARG A 55 9.68 5.04 5.77
CA ARG A 55 10.39 4.06 6.61
C ARG A 55 9.49 3.53 7.71
N GLY A 56 8.64 4.37 8.29
CA GLY A 56 7.66 4.02 9.31
C GLY A 56 6.63 3.04 8.79
N VAL A 57 6.04 3.28 7.60
CA VAL A 57 5.11 2.32 7.01
C VAL A 57 5.80 1.00 6.62
N HIS A 58 7.06 1.05 6.17
CA HIS A 58 7.86 -0.15 5.93
C HIS A 58 8.08 -0.95 7.22
N GLY A 59 8.43 -0.28 8.32
CA GLY A 59 8.59 -0.90 9.64
C GLY A 59 7.29 -1.57 10.11
N LEU A 60 6.18 -0.82 10.08
CA LEU A 60 4.86 -1.33 10.45
C LEU A 60 4.48 -2.61 9.67
N LEU A 61 4.69 -2.62 8.35
CA LEU A 61 4.41 -3.78 7.50
C LEU A 61 5.38 -4.94 7.75
N ARG A 62 6.64 -4.65 8.06
CA ARG A 62 7.63 -5.67 8.41
C ARG A 62 7.24 -6.40 9.69
N ASP A 63 6.82 -5.64 10.70
CA ASP A 63 6.50 -6.16 12.03
C ASP A 63 5.10 -6.82 12.08
N SER A 64 4.19 -6.43 11.18
CA SER A 64 2.81 -6.95 11.14
C SER A 64 2.56 -7.83 9.93
N ALA A 65 2.76 -9.14 10.08
CA ALA A 65 2.45 -10.11 9.02
C ALA A 65 0.96 -10.09 8.61
N ASP A 66 0.05 -9.85 9.56
CA ASP A 66 -1.40 -9.83 9.29
C ASP A 66 -1.82 -8.71 8.35
N LEU A 67 -1.17 -7.53 8.44
CA LEU A 67 -1.43 -6.42 7.54
C LEU A 67 -0.97 -6.75 6.11
N ARG A 68 0.18 -7.41 5.98
CA ARG A 68 0.67 -7.87 4.68
C ARG A 68 -0.26 -8.91 4.06
N SER A 69 -0.63 -9.91 4.84
CA SER A 69 -1.54 -10.99 4.40
C SER A 69 -2.91 -10.46 4.00
N ALA A 70 -3.40 -9.39 4.63
CA ALA A 70 -4.70 -8.78 4.31
C ALA A 70 -4.81 -8.27 2.85
N ILE A 71 -3.69 -7.92 2.21
CA ILE A 71 -3.65 -7.45 0.81
C ILE A 71 -2.76 -8.34 -0.07
N GLY A 72 -2.45 -9.56 0.38
CA GLY A 72 -1.66 -10.54 -0.36
C GLY A 72 -0.18 -10.16 -0.57
N LEU A 73 0.41 -9.36 0.32
CA LEU A 73 1.84 -9.02 0.27
C LEU A 73 2.70 -10.16 0.83
N PHE A 74 3.42 -10.87 -0.04
CA PHE A 74 4.40 -11.88 0.40
C PHE A 74 5.66 -11.26 1.01
N LYS A 75 6.05 -10.07 0.54
CA LYS A 75 7.24 -9.34 0.99
C LYS A 75 6.89 -7.89 1.30
N THR A 76 7.57 -7.28 2.27
CA THR A 76 7.44 -5.85 2.51
C THR A 76 8.09 -5.05 1.37
N PRO A 77 7.36 -4.15 0.69
CA PRO A 77 7.95 -3.24 -0.30
C PRO A 77 8.99 -2.35 0.36
N HIS A 78 10.16 -2.18 -0.26
CA HIS A 78 11.19 -1.29 0.27
C HIS A 78 10.68 0.16 0.31
N TRP A 79 11.14 0.97 1.27
CA TRP A 79 10.64 2.35 1.44
C TRP A 79 10.85 3.21 0.18
N THR A 80 11.93 2.97 -0.59
CA THR A 80 12.13 3.62 -1.90
C THR A 80 11.17 3.17 -2.99
N THR A 81 10.65 1.93 -2.91
CA THR A 81 9.59 1.46 -3.82
C THR A 81 8.31 2.25 -3.59
N LEU A 82 7.96 2.50 -2.33
CA LEU A 82 6.81 3.33 -1.95
C LEU A 82 7.02 4.79 -2.37
N GLN A 83 8.21 5.35 -2.10
CA GLN A 83 8.56 6.71 -2.49
C GLN A 83 8.45 6.93 -4.01
N LYS A 84 9.10 6.07 -4.81
CA LYS A 84 9.10 6.21 -6.27
C LYS A 84 7.73 5.98 -6.91
N ALA A 85 6.84 5.26 -6.23
CA ALA A 85 5.49 5.03 -6.72
C ALA A 85 4.53 6.14 -6.30
N CYS A 86 4.87 6.92 -5.27
CA CYS A 86 4.02 8.00 -4.75
C CYS A 86 3.65 8.98 -5.84
N ASP A 87 4.62 9.52 -6.58
CA ASP A 87 4.41 10.54 -7.62
C ASP A 87 3.44 10.11 -8.73
N ARG A 88 3.23 8.80 -8.93
CA ARG A 88 2.28 8.26 -9.91
C ARG A 88 0.91 7.91 -9.29
N LEU A 89 0.89 7.62 -8.00
CA LEU A 89 -0.25 6.98 -7.33
C LEU A 89 -1.00 7.90 -6.35
N LEU A 90 -0.39 9.02 -5.93
CA LEU A 90 -0.95 10.07 -5.07
C LEU A 90 -0.56 11.44 -5.60
#